data_AF-A0AAQ3X995-F1
#
_entry.id   AF-A0AAQ3X995-F1
#
_cell.length_a   1.000
_cell.length_b   1.000
_cell.length_c   1.000
_cell.angle_alpha   90.00
_cell.angle_beta   90.00
_cell.angle_gamma   90.00
#
_symmetry.space_group_name_H-M   'P 1'
#
loop_
_entity.id
_entity.type
_entity.pdbx_description
1 polymer ?
#
loop_
_entity_poly.entity_id
_entity_poly.type
_entity_poly.pdbx_seq_one_letter_code
_entity_poly.pdbx_strand_id
1 'polypeptide(L)'
;MATAMVGAAFSVVGKALAPSTDSLLKDWAASVELGSNVQALELELLAVKALLEPTLGKEINSSSLKDLLVKLQDHAYDAEDVLDELDYFRI
;
A
#
# COMPACT_ATOMS: atom_id res chain seq x y z
N MET A 1 10.11 -14.87 10.28
CA MET A 1 8.77 -14.27 10.41
C MET A 1 8.75 -12.79 10.00
N ALA A 2 9.65 -11.93 10.49
CA ALA A 2 9.68 -10.50 10.12
C ALA A 2 9.94 -10.22 8.62
N THR A 3 10.86 -10.97 7.99
CA THR A 3 11.15 -10.86 6.55
C THR A 3 9.97 -11.21 5.65
N ALA A 4 9.11 -12.15 6.08
CA ALA A 4 7.89 -12.50 5.36
C ALA A 4 6.82 -11.41 5.53
N MET A 5 6.75 -10.76 6.69
CA MET A 5 5.84 -9.63 6.93
C MET A 5 6.24 -8.39 6.13
N VAL A 6 7.54 -8.08 6.02
CA VAL A 6 8.01 -6.99 5.16
C VAL A 6 7.77 -7.34 3.69
N GLY A 7 8.06 -8.57 3.26
CA GLY A 7 7.74 -9.02 1.90
C GLY A 7 6.25 -8.94 1.57
N ALA A 8 5.37 -9.32 2.51
CA ALA A 8 3.92 -9.17 2.36
C ALA A 8 3.51 -7.69 2.31
N ALA A 9 3.99 -6.86 3.23
CA ALA A 9 3.72 -5.42 3.21
C ALA A 9 4.18 -4.77 1.89
N PHE A 10 5.36 -5.13 1.37
CA PHE A 10 5.84 -4.65 0.08
C PHE A 10 5.03 -5.20 -1.10
N SER A 11 4.55 -6.44 -1.03
CA SER A 11 3.66 -7.02 -2.04
C SER A 11 2.32 -6.28 -2.07
N VAL A 12 1.77 -5.95 -0.90
CA VAL A 12 0.50 -5.24 -0.81
C VAL A 12 0.67 -3.76 -1.15
N VAL A 13 1.78 -3.10 -0.77
CA VAL A 13 2.13 -1.76 -1.28
C VAL A 13 2.29 -1.78 -2.79
N GLY A 14 2.95 -2.79 -3.36
CA GLY A 14 3.06 -2.96 -4.81
C GLY A 14 1.71 -3.17 -5.48
N LYS A 15 0.78 -3.89 -4.85
CA LYS A 15 -0.60 -4.04 -5.32
C LYS A 15 -1.41 -2.76 -5.18
N ALA A 16 -1.31 -2.03 -4.08
CA ALA A 16 -1.98 -0.74 -3.89
C ALA A 16 -1.47 0.34 -4.86
N LEU A 17 -0.20 0.24 -5.27
CA LEU A 17 0.40 1.07 -6.33
C LEU A 17 0.09 0.55 -7.74
N ALA A 18 -0.41 -0.68 -7.93
CA ALA A 18 -0.75 -1.18 -9.26
C ALA A 18 -1.94 -0.42 -9.89
N PRO A 19 -3.04 -0.11 -9.19
CA PRO A 19 -4.10 0.77 -9.68
C PRO A 19 -3.65 2.21 -9.92
N SER A 20 -2.57 2.69 -9.29
CA SER A 20 -2.00 4.01 -9.64
C SER A 20 -1.36 3.99 -11.04
N THR A 21 -1.17 2.82 -11.67
CA THR A 21 -0.84 2.72 -13.11
C THR A 21 -2.07 2.56 -14.01
N ASP A 22 -3.25 2.28 -13.45
CA ASP A 22 -4.52 2.33 -14.19
C ASP A 22 -5.00 3.79 -14.27
N SER A 23 -4.89 4.36 -15.47
CA SER A 23 -5.34 5.73 -15.75
C SER A 23 -6.79 5.97 -15.35
N LEU A 24 -7.65 4.94 -15.42
CA LEU A 24 -9.06 5.07 -15.09
C LEU A 24 -9.28 5.32 -13.59
N LEU A 25 -8.53 4.65 -12.72
CA LEU A 25 -8.70 4.80 -11.27
C LEU A 25 -8.16 6.16 -10.79
N LYS A 26 -7.10 6.64 -11.43
CA LYS A 26 -6.61 8.02 -11.27
C LYS A 26 -7.63 9.05 -11.73
N ASP A 27 -8.25 8.85 -12.89
CA ASP A 27 -9.27 9.75 -13.42
C ASP A 27 -10.55 9.75 -12.57
N TRP A 28 -10.98 8.58 -12.08
CA TRP A 28 -12.08 8.46 -11.15
C TRP A 28 -11.78 9.18 -9.82
N ALA A 29 -10.62 8.93 -9.21
CA ALA A 29 -10.23 9.59 -7.97
C ALA A 29 -10.16 11.11 -8.15
N ALA A 30 -9.71 11.60 -9.30
CA ALA A 30 -9.75 13.02 -9.64
C ALA A 30 -11.20 13.54 -9.76
N SER A 31 -12.11 12.77 -10.37
CA SER A 31 -13.52 13.15 -10.54
C SER A 31 -14.31 13.29 -9.22
N VAL A 32 -13.88 12.58 -8.18
CA VAL A 32 -14.46 12.67 -6.82
C VAL A 32 -13.61 13.49 -5.84
N GLU A 33 -12.70 14.33 -6.38
CA GLU A 33 -11.82 15.23 -5.60
C GLU A 33 -10.85 14.52 -4.62
N LEU A 34 -10.58 13.24 -4.84
CA LEU A 34 -9.61 12.44 -4.05
C LEU A 34 -8.22 12.34 -4.71
N GLY A 35 -8.03 12.87 -5.91
CA GLY A 35 -6.80 12.70 -6.68
C GLY A 35 -5.52 13.21 -5.98
N SER A 36 -5.61 14.28 -5.18
CA SER A 36 -4.46 14.77 -4.38
C SER A 36 -4.14 13.85 -3.20
N ASN A 37 -5.17 13.30 -2.54
CA ASN A 37 -5.03 12.37 -1.42
C ASN A 37 -4.39 11.05 -1.88
N VAL A 38 -4.80 10.54 -3.04
CA VAL A 38 -4.21 9.32 -3.64
C VAL A 38 -2.73 9.53 -3.98
N GLN A 39 -2.37 10.68 -4.58
CA GLN A 39 -0.97 11.01 -4.86
C GLN A 39 -0.12 11.16 -3.59
N ALA A 40 -0.67 11.78 -2.54
CA ALA A 40 0.02 11.89 -1.27
C ALA A 40 0.25 10.51 -0.63
N LEU A 41 -0.76 9.64 -0.66
CA LEU A 41 -0.64 8.26 -0.16
C LEU A 41 0.42 7.46 -0.93
N GLU A 42 0.47 7.58 -2.26
CA GLU A 42 1.51 6.95 -3.09
C GLU A 42 2.92 7.40 -2.68
N LEU A 43 3.11 8.69 -2.41
CA LEU A 43 4.40 9.23 -1.95
C LEU A 43 4.81 8.70 -0.58
N GLU A 44 3.87 8.64 0.37
CA GLU A 44 4.10 8.10 1.72
C GLU A 44 4.47 6.61 1.68
N LEU A 45 3.77 5.82 0.87
CA LEU A 45 4.08 4.39 0.69
C LEU A 45 5.46 4.17 0.08
N LEU A 46 5.88 5.02 -0.88
CA LEU A 46 7.24 5.01 -1.43
C LEU A 46 8.29 5.37 -0.37
N ALA A 47 8.01 6.34 0.49
CA ALA A 47 8.90 6.72 1.58
C ALA A 47 9.08 5.59 2.60
N VAL A 48 7.98 4.93 2.99
CA VAL A 48 8.01 3.74 3.86
C VAL A 48 8.83 2.62 3.23
N LYS A 49 8.62 2.35 1.93
CA LYS A 49 9.41 1.37 1.16
C LYS A 49 10.91 1.71 1.20
N ALA A 50 11.29 2.94 0.90
CA ALA A 50 12.69 3.36 0.92
C ALA A 50 13.32 3.24 2.33
N LEU A 51 12.56 3.53 3.37
CA LEU A 51 13.00 3.41 4.77
C LEU A 51 13.24 1.96 5.19
N LEU A 52 12.39 1.04 4.70
CA LEU A 52 12.42 -0.38 5.10
C LEU A 52 13.33 -1.24 4.22
N GLU A 53 13.62 -0.83 2.99
CA GLU A 53 14.47 -1.58 2.05
C GLU A 53 15.83 -2.01 2.66
N PRO A 54 16.56 -1.18 3.43
CA PRO A 54 17.82 -1.59 4.07
C PRO A 54 17.66 -2.65 5.17
N THR A 55 16.43 -2.91 5.63
CA THR A 55 16.10 -3.90 6.65
C THR A 55 15.72 -5.26 6.06
N LEU A 56 15.57 -5.36 4.73
CA LEU A 56 15.31 -6.61 4.05
C LEU A 56 16.41 -7.64 4.33
N GLY A 57 16.00 -8.87 4.64
CA GLY A 57 16.91 -9.96 5.01
C GLY A 57 17.46 -9.87 6.44
N LYS A 58 17.15 -8.82 7.21
CA LYS A 58 17.58 -8.66 8.61
C LYS A 58 16.43 -8.94 9.58
N GLU A 59 16.79 -9.33 10.79
CA GLU A 59 15.81 -9.48 11.86
C GLU A 59 15.40 -8.10 12.38
N ILE A 60 14.10 -7.79 12.28
CA ILE A 60 13.53 -6.61 12.91
C ILE A 60 13.34 -6.92 14.39
N ASN A 61 14.09 -6.25 15.26
CA ASN A 61 14.02 -6.43 16.72
C ASN A 61 13.12 -5.41 17.43
N SER A 62 12.65 -4.39 16.71
CA SER A 62 11.72 -3.40 17.26
C SER A 62 10.29 -3.93 17.27
N SER A 63 9.69 -4.06 18.45
CA SER A 63 8.28 -4.46 18.61
C SER A 63 7.33 -3.40 18.04
N SER A 64 7.59 -2.12 18.30
CA SER A 64 6.75 -1.03 17.77
C SER A 64 6.76 -0.97 16.24
N LEU A 65 7.91 -1.24 15.62
CA LEU A 65 7.99 -1.32 14.16
C LEU A 65 7.19 -2.52 13.64
N LYS A 66 7.23 -3.67 14.32
CA LYS A 66 6.40 -4.82 13.94
C LYS A 66 4.91 -4.48 14.01
N ASP A 67 4.46 -3.82 15.07
CA ASP A 67 3.04 -3.43 15.22
C ASP A 67 2.60 -2.46 14.12
N LEU A 68 3.46 -1.50 13.74
CA LEU A 68 3.18 -0.60 12.62
C LEU A 68 3.11 -1.32 11.27
N LEU A 69 3.99 -2.30 11.04
CA LEU A 69 3.98 -3.11 9.81
C LEU A 69 2.72 -3.97 9.70
N VAL A 70 2.24 -4.53 10.82
CA VAL A 70 0.97 -5.27 10.85
C VAL A 70 -0.20 -4.35 10.51
N LYS A 71 -0.29 -3.18 11.13
CA LYS A 71 -1.36 -2.20 10.81
C LYS A 71 -1.32 -1.74 9.36
N LEU A 72 -0.12 -1.49 8.83
CA LEU A 72 0.05 -1.13 7.41
C LEU A 72 -0.44 -2.26 6.50
N GLN A 73 -0.17 -3.52 6.86
CA GLN A 73 -0.69 -4.68 6.14
C GLN A 73 -2.22 -4.73 6.18
N ASP A 74 -2.82 -4.60 7.37
CA ASP A 74 -4.29 -4.65 7.52
C ASP A 74 -4.98 -3.57 6.67
N HIS A 75 -4.51 -2.31 6.76
CA HIS A 75 -5.05 -1.21 5.95
C HIS A 75 -4.90 -1.44 4.44
N ALA A 76 -3.83 -2.12 4.04
CA ALA A 76 -3.58 -2.37 2.65
C ALA A 76 -4.44 -3.55 2.12
N TYR A 77 -4.87 -4.49 2.98
CA TYR A 77 -5.94 -5.43 2.65
C TYR A 77 -7.30 -4.75 2.52
N ASP A 78 -7.66 -3.87 3.46
CA ASP A 78 -8.90 -3.09 3.35
C ASP A 78 -8.95 -2.27 2.04
N ALA A 79 -7.80 -1.70 1.64
CA ALA A 79 -7.69 -0.97 0.39
C ALA A 79 -7.80 -1.88 -0.84
N GLU A 80 -7.22 -3.08 -0.81
CA GLU A 80 -7.37 -4.09 -1.88
C GLU A 80 -8.83 -4.50 -2.04
N ASP A 81 -9.54 -4.78 -0.94
CA ASP A 81 -10.97 -5.13 -0.96
C ASP A 81 -11.82 -4.01 -1.60
N VAL A 82 -11.60 -2.75 -1.22
CA VAL A 82 -12.31 -1.60 -1.83
C VAL A 82 -12.00 -1.46 -3.32
N LEU A 83 -10.74 -1.69 -3.72
CA LEU A 83 -10.35 -1.62 -5.13
C LEU A 83 -10.96 -2.76 -5.95
N ASP A 84 -11.00 -3.97 -5.41
CA ASP A 84 -11.64 -5.12 -6.03
C ASP A 84 -13.16 -4.90 -6.17
N GLU A 85 -13.82 -4.28 -5.18
CA GLU A 85 -15.21 -3.87 -5.29
C GLU A 85 -15.42 -2.84 -6.41
N LEU A 86 -14.57 -1.82 -6.50
CA LEU A 86 -14.65 -0.79 -7.55
C LEU A 86 -14.44 -1.41 -8.94
N ASP A 87 -13.50 -2.33 -9.10
CA ASP A 87 -13.26 -3.03 -10.35
C ASP A 87 -14.40 -4.00 -10.70
N TYR A 88 -15.06 -4.59 -9.70
CA TYR A 88 -16.25 -5.42 -9.90
C TYR A 88 -17.45 -4.62 -10.43
N PHE A 89 -17.68 -3.40 -9.94
CA PHE A 89 -18.77 -2.54 -10.41
C PHE A 89 -18.47 -1.79 -11.72
N ARG A 90 -17.29 -2.02 -12.29
CA ARG A 90 -16.87 -1.50 -13.59
C ARG A 90 -17.55 -2.31 -14.71
N ILE A 91 -18.79 -1.93 -15.05
CA ILE A 91 -19.55 -2.40 -16.23
C ILE A 91 -19.54 -1.32 -17.32
#